data_AF-A0A974TAB2-F1
#
_entry.id   AF-A0A974TAB2-F1
#
_cell.length_a   1.000
_cell.length_b   1.000
_cell.length_c   1.000
_cell.angle_alpha   90.00
_cell.angle_beta   90.00
_cell.angle_gamma   90.00
#
_symmetry.space_group_name_H-M   'P 1'
#
loop_
_entity.id
_entity.type
_entity.pdbx_description
1 polymer ?
#
loop_
_entity_poly.entity_id
_entity_poly.type
_entity_poly.pdbx_seq_one_letter_code
_entity_poly.pdbx_strand_id
1 'polypeptide(L)'
;MVALFVLAASPVAAQDASFGCKVLLCAAASTPSWSGIPYCLPVMTQLFKQLALGKPWPVCSEGNASAPGYEPYEPCAPGKVSVRQNDQGHYLADEQGGQCTALVAETDRRFKELNCEAGHACIDPNALERRIGREKPYYVDLAYGGQTKRFWFSLSGAN
;
A
#
# COMPACT_ATOMS: atom_id res chain seq x y z
N MET A 1 49.64 -26.22 8.56
CA MET A 1 48.28 -26.80 8.72
C MET A 1 47.31 -25.63 8.78
N VAL A 2 46.64 -25.29 7.67
CA VAL A 2 45.66 -24.19 7.64
C VAL A 2 44.30 -24.80 7.96
N ALA A 3 43.77 -24.50 9.13
CA ALA A 3 42.45 -24.95 9.55
C ALA A 3 41.39 -24.16 8.77
N LEU A 4 40.68 -24.83 7.85
CA LEU A 4 39.45 -24.31 7.25
C LEU A 4 38.36 -24.29 8.32
N PHE A 5 38.00 -23.10 8.81
CA PHE A 5 36.77 -22.90 9.55
C PHE A 5 35.60 -22.92 8.55
N VAL A 6 34.87 -24.05 8.53
CA VAL A 6 33.57 -24.13 7.87
C VAL A 6 32.58 -23.36 8.74
N LEU A 7 32.24 -22.13 8.34
CA LEU A 7 31.08 -21.42 8.85
C LEU A 7 29.83 -22.17 8.36
N ALA A 8 29.38 -23.15 9.14
CA ALA A 8 28.05 -23.70 9.00
C ALA A 8 27.05 -22.59 9.35
N ALA A 9 26.51 -21.93 8.33
CA ALA A 9 25.35 -21.08 8.49
C ALA A 9 24.15 -21.97 8.84
N SER A 10 23.94 -22.19 10.14
CA SER A 10 22.73 -22.81 10.65
C SER A 10 21.52 -22.01 10.13
N PRO A 11 20.47 -22.65 9.57
CA PRO A 11 19.22 -21.96 9.29
C PRO A 11 18.54 -21.67 10.64
N VAL A 12 18.96 -20.58 11.29
CA VAL A 12 18.42 -20.15 12.57
C VAL A 12 16.97 -19.71 12.35
N ALA A 13 16.04 -20.52 12.86
CA ALA A 13 14.79 -20.11 13.48
C ALA A 13 13.75 -19.29 12.70
N ALA A 14 13.70 -19.34 11.35
CA ALA A 14 12.56 -18.75 10.63
C ALA A 14 11.21 -19.48 10.93
N GLN A 15 11.26 -20.72 11.43
CA GLN A 15 10.08 -21.55 11.72
C GLN A 15 9.44 -21.26 13.10
N ASP A 16 10.14 -20.59 14.03
CA ASP A 16 9.64 -20.33 15.40
C ASP A 16 9.18 -18.88 15.62
N ALA A 17 9.19 -18.07 14.57
CA ALA A 17 8.66 -16.71 14.63
C ALA A 17 7.15 -16.72 14.86
N SER A 18 6.65 -15.68 15.56
CA SER A 18 5.22 -15.47 15.76
C SER A 18 4.48 -15.50 14.41
N PHE A 19 3.21 -15.94 14.41
CA PHE A 19 2.41 -16.00 13.18
C PHE A 19 2.40 -14.67 12.41
N GLY A 20 2.37 -13.53 13.13
CA GLY A 20 2.46 -12.20 12.54
C GLY A 20 3.78 -11.94 11.83
N CYS A 21 4.91 -12.37 12.38
CA CYS A 21 6.21 -12.20 11.72
C CYS A 21 6.38 -13.09 10.49
N LYS A 22 5.80 -14.30 10.51
CA LYS A 22 5.73 -15.16 9.31
C LYS A 22 4.90 -14.51 8.21
N VAL A 23 3.72 -13.98 8.57
CA VAL A 23 2.85 -13.24 7.65
C VAL A 23 3.59 -12.03 7.07
N LEU A 24 4.27 -11.27 7.91
CA LEU A 24 5.01 -10.09 7.48
C LEU A 24 6.12 -10.41 6.50
N LEU A 25 6.94 -11.43 6.81
CA LEU A 25 8.01 -11.89 5.95
C LEU A 25 7.47 -12.34 4.58
N CYS A 26 6.37 -13.09 4.60
CA CYS A 26 5.73 -13.58 3.39
C CYS A 26 5.07 -12.46 2.58
N ALA A 27 4.33 -11.56 3.22
CA ALA A 27 3.72 -10.42 2.55
C ALA A 27 4.76 -9.53 1.87
N ALA A 28 5.91 -9.27 2.51
CA ALA A 28 6.99 -8.47 1.94
C ALA A 28 7.75 -9.16 0.79
N ALA A 29 7.55 -10.46 0.55
CA ALA A 29 8.22 -11.19 -0.52
C ALA A 29 7.74 -10.74 -1.90
N SER A 30 8.66 -10.22 -2.71
CA SER A 30 8.34 -9.63 -4.02
C SER A 30 8.85 -10.43 -5.23
N THR A 31 9.97 -11.15 -5.10
CA THR A 31 10.56 -11.91 -6.22
C THR A 31 11.27 -13.18 -5.70
N PRO A 32 10.63 -14.35 -5.75
CA PRO A 32 9.24 -14.59 -6.12
C PRO A 32 8.25 -13.97 -5.11
N SER A 33 7.01 -13.76 -5.55
CA SER A 33 5.90 -13.39 -4.65
C SER A 33 5.62 -14.52 -3.65
N TRP A 34 4.86 -14.24 -2.60
CA TRP A 34 4.50 -15.23 -1.58
C TRP A 34 3.84 -16.50 -2.13
N SER A 35 3.13 -16.42 -3.26
CA SER A 35 2.51 -17.59 -3.91
C SER A 35 3.53 -18.52 -4.56
N GLY A 36 4.70 -18.01 -4.94
CA GLY A 36 5.81 -18.79 -5.47
C GLY A 36 6.72 -19.39 -4.39
N ILE A 37 6.48 -19.10 -3.11
CA ILE A 37 7.30 -19.59 -1.99
C ILE A 37 6.49 -20.66 -1.23
N PRO A 38 6.87 -21.95 -1.28
CA PRO A 38 6.10 -23.05 -0.66
C PRO A 38 5.82 -22.85 0.84
N TYR A 39 6.77 -22.23 1.55
CA TYR A 39 6.60 -21.89 2.97
C TYR A 39 5.51 -20.83 3.21
N CYS A 40 5.34 -19.88 2.28
CA CYS A 40 4.43 -18.77 2.44
C CYS A 40 2.98 -19.10 2.06
N LEU A 41 2.76 -20.09 1.19
CA LEU A 41 1.42 -20.54 0.82
C LEU A 41 0.52 -20.86 2.04
N PRO A 42 0.90 -21.75 2.98
CA PRO A 42 0.05 -22.06 4.14
C PRO A 42 -0.10 -20.87 5.10
N VAL A 43 0.95 -20.06 5.26
CA VAL A 43 0.94 -18.88 6.14
C VAL A 43 -0.05 -17.84 5.63
N MET A 44 0.05 -17.46 4.35
CA MET A 44 -0.83 -16.47 3.73
C MET A 44 -2.27 -17.00 3.60
N THR A 45 -2.45 -18.29 3.33
CA THR A 45 -3.79 -18.91 3.33
C THR A 45 -4.46 -18.81 4.70
N GLN A 46 -3.72 -19.06 5.78
CA GLN A 46 -4.24 -18.91 7.14
C GLN A 46 -4.56 -17.45 7.47
N LEU A 47 -3.74 -16.50 7.01
CA LEU A 47 -4.02 -15.07 7.13
C LEU A 47 -5.34 -14.71 6.45
N PHE A 48 -5.54 -15.11 5.19
CA PHE A 48 -6.78 -14.81 4.46
C PHE A 48 -8.02 -15.37 5.13
N LYS A 49 -7.93 -16.57 5.70
CA LYS A 49 -9.02 -17.14 6.51
C LYS A 49 -9.33 -16.28 7.74
N GLN A 50 -8.31 -15.76 8.43
CA GLN A 50 -8.52 -14.89 9.58
C GLN A 50 -9.14 -13.55 9.17
N LEU A 51 -8.65 -12.92 8.10
CA LEU A 51 -9.19 -11.67 7.57
C LEU A 51 -10.64 -11.83 7.08
N ALA A 52 -10.97 -12.94 6.42
CA ALA A 52 -12.33 -13.27 5.99
C ALA A 52 -13.30 -13.44 7.18
N LEU A 53 -12.79 -13.80 8.36
CA LEU A 53 -13.55 -13.84 9.61
C LEU A 53 -13.58 -12.48 10.34
N GLY A 54 -13.08 -11.41 9.72
CA GLY A 54 -13.01 -10.07 10.30
C GLY A 54 -11.95 -9.93 11.39
N LYS A 55 -11.01 -10.87 11.52
CA LYS A 55 -9.89 -10.72 12.47
C LYS A 55 -8.93 -9.64 11.97
N PRO A 56 -8.28 -8.89 12.88
CA PRO A 56 -7.29 -7.90 12.50
C PRO A 56 -6.04 -8.57 11.91
N TRP A 57 -5.24 -7.79 11.18
CA TRP A 57 -3.93 -8.21 10.73
C TRP A 57 -3.04 -8.61 11.92
N PRO A 58 -2.33 -9.75 11.86
CA PRO A 58 -1.54 -10.23 12.98
C PRO A 58 -0.32 -9.33 13.22
N VAL A 59 -0.08 -8.99 14.48
CA VAL A 59 1.05 -8.15 14.88
C VAL A 59 2.33 -8.99 14.90
N CYS A 60 3.41 -8.44 14.36
CA CYS A 60 4.77 -8.96 14.50
C CYS A 60 5.51 -8.07 15.52
N SER A 61 5.60 -8.52 16.78
CA SER A 61 6.27 -7.79 17.86
C SER A 61 7.78 -7.66 17.66
N GLU A 62 8.37 -8.62 16.97
CA GLU A 62 9.80 -8.71 16.72
C GLU A 62 10.25 -7.74 15.59
N GLY A 63 9.32 -7.33 14.73
CA GLY A 63 9.60 -6.59 13.50
C GLY A 63 9.14 -5.13 13.48
N ASN A 64 8.57 -4.61 14.58
CA ASN A 64 8.05 -3.24 14.69
C ASN A 64 7.32 -2.77 13.42
N ALA A 65 6.35 -3.58 13.01
CA ALA A 65 5.62 -3.35 11.78
C ALA A 65 4.27 -2.68 12.02
N SER A 66 3.90 -1.77 11.11
CA SER A 66 2.57 -1.19 11.11
C SER A 66 1.50 -2.25 10.78
N ALA A 67 0.25 -1.93 11.12
CA ALA A 67 -0.89 -2.55 10.45
C ALA A 67 -0.79 -2.30 8.93
N PRO A 68 -1.33 -3.19 8.08
CA PRO A 68 -1.30 -3.02 6.65
C PRO A 68 -2.15 -1.80 6.26
N GLY A 69 -1.56 -0.91 5.48
CA GLY A 69 -2.28 0.14 4.78
C GLY A 69 -2.78 -0.33 3.42
N TYR A 70 -3.68 0.44 2.84
CA TYR A 70 -4.21 0.23 1.50
C TYR A 70 -4.17 1.54 0.71
N GLU A 71 -3.51 1.49 -0.45
CA GLU A 71 -3.39 2.58 -1.40
C GLU A 71 -3.56 1.99 -2.81
N PRO A 72 -4.79 2.02 -3.37
CA PRO A 72 -5.12 1.33 -4.61
C PRO A 72 -4.53 1.97 -5.87
N TYR A 73 -4.02 3.20 -5.77
CA TYR A 73 -3.63 4.00 -6.94
C TYR A 73 -2.22 4.58 -6.82
N GLU A 74 -1.52 4.67 -7.96
CA GLU A 74 -0.26 5.40 -8.09
C GLU A 74 -0.49 6.90 -7.85
N PRO A 75 0.50 7.70 -7.39
CA PRO A 75 0.33 9.13 -7.20
C PRO A 75 -0.14 9.85 -8.47
N CYS A 76 -0.93 10.92 -8.32
CA CYS A 76 -1.26 11.78 -9.46
C CYS A 76 0.01 12.44 -10.01
N ALA A 77 -0.01 12.79 -11.30
CA ALA A 77 1.07 13.55 -11.92
C ALA A 77 1.30 14.90 -11.18
N PRO A 78 2.53 15.45 -11.19
CA PRO A 78 2.82 16.72 -10.55
C PRO A 78 1.83 17.82 -10.98
N GLY A 79 1.34 18.60 -10.00
CA GLY A 79 0.34 19.64 -10.24
C GLY A 79 -1.11 19.16 -10.30
N LYS A 80 -1.36 17.85 -10.11
CA LYS A 80 -2.71 17.29 -9.99
C LYS A 80 -2.94 16.75 -8.58
N VAL A 81 -4.21 16.76 -8.17
CA VAL A 81 -4.67 16.23 -6.89
C VAL A 81 -5.60 15.04 -7.13
N SER A 82 -5.62 14.09 -6.20
CA SER A 82 -6.56 12.97 -6.24
C SER A 82 -7.91 13.39 -5.70
N VAL A 83 -8.97 12.98 -6.38
CA VAL A 83 -10.35 13.33 -6.03
C VAL A 83 -11.25 12.11 -6.08
N ARG A 84 -12.34 12.18 -5.32
CA ARG A 84 -13.45 11.23 -5.34
C ARG A 84 -14.76 12.00 -5.43
N GLN A 85 -15.71 11.43 -6.16
CA GLN A 85 -17.08 11.92 -6.18
C GLN A 85 -17.82 11.49 -4.91
N ASN A 86 -18.50 12.41 -4.23
CA ASN A 86 -19.39 12.11 -3.12
C ASN A 86 -20.79 11.70 -3.61
N ASP A 87 -21.67 11.32 -2.68
CA ASP A 87 -23.03 10.86 -2.99
C ASP A 87 -23.91 11.95 -3.64
N GLN A 88 -23.52 13.22 -3.52
CA GLN A 88 -24.19 14.37 -4.13
C GLN A 88 -23.64 14.71 -5.51
N GLY A 89 -22.68 13.94 -6.02
CA GLY A 89 -22.07 14.17 -7.33
C GLY A 89 -20.93 15.20 -7.33
N HIS A 90 -20.56 15.77 -6.19
CA HIS A 90 -19.47 16.74 -6.07
C HIS A 90 -18.13 16.03 -5.91
N TYR A 91 -17.08 16.59 -6.49
CA TYR A 91 -15.71 16.07 -6.33
C TYR A 91 -15.04 16.71 -5.12
N LEU A 92 -14.42 15.88 -4.29
CA LEU A 92 -13.66 16.28 -3.12
C LEU A 92 -12.25 15.72 -3.23
N ALA A 93 -11.26 16.45 -2.71
CA ALA A 93 -9.90 15.94 -2.58
C ALA A 93 -9.90 14.72 -1.65
N ASP A 94 -9.36 13.61 -2.12
CA ASP A 94 -9.31 12.34 -1.41
C ASP A 94 -8.07 11.57 -1.85
N GLU A 95 -7.18 11.20 -0.93
CA GLU A 95 -5.95 10.44 -1.23
C GLU A 95 -6.25 9.05 -1.80
N GLN A 96 -7.40 8.48 -1.46
CA GLN A 96 -7.91 7.21 -1.97
C GLN A 96 -8.78 7.38 -3.22
N GLY A 97 -8.93 8.63 -3.69
CA GLY A 97 -9.67 8.98 -4.88
C GLY A 97 -9.11 8.33 -6.14
N GLY A 98 -10.02 7.77 -6.95
CA GLY A 98 -9.71 7.07 -8.19
C GLY A 98 -9.56 7.98 -9.41
N GLN A 99 -9.70 9.29 -9.23
CA GLN A 99 -9.46 10.28 -10.29
C GLN A 99 -8.37 11.27 -9.88
N CYS A 100 -7.69 11.82 -10.89
CA CYS A 100 -6.79 12.95 -10.76
C CYS A 100 -7.36 14.16 -11.51
N THR A 101 -7.10 15.35 -11.01
CA THR A 101 -7.45 16.59 -11.71
C THR A 101 -6.50 17.72 -11.32
N ALA A 102 -6.35 18.71 -12.21
CA ALA A 102 -5.67 19.95 -11.88
C ALA A 102 -6.69 20.91 -11.26
N LEU A 103 -6.31 21.55 -10.14
CA LEU A 103 -7.15 22.58 -9.54
C LEU A 103 -7.19 23.81 -10.44
N VAL A 104 -8.37 24.41 -10.58
CA VAL A 104 -8.54 25.65 -11.32
C VAL A 104 -8.15 26.81 -10.42
N ALA A 105 -7.18 27.62 -10.86
CA ALA A 105 -6.74 28.80 -10.12
C ALA A 105 -7.84 29.87 -10.08
N GLU A 106 -7.92 30.64 -9.01
CA GLU A 106 -8.90 31.75 -8.88
C GLU A 106 -8.78 32.81 -9.98
N THR A 107 -7.57 32.97 -10.54
CA THR A 107 -7.29 33.89 -11.64
C THR A 107 -7.68 33.33 -13.02
N ASP A 108 -8.02 32.04 -13.12
CA ASP A 108 -8.44 31.41 -14.37
C ASP A 108 -9.91 31.81 -14.68
N ARG A 109 -10.21 32.11 -15.94
CA ARG A 109 -11.58 32.47 -16.38
C ARG A 109 -12.59 31.38 -16.02
N ARG A 110 -12.15 30.11 -16.06
CA ARG A 110 -12.97 28.94 -15.72
C ARG A 110 -13.44 28.94 -14.27
N PHE A 111 -12.72 29.59 -13.36
CA PHE A 111 -13.10 29.66 -11.95
C PHE A 111 -14.50 30.28 -11.78
N LYS A 112 -14.77 31.37 -12.51
CA LYS A 112 -16.08 32.02 -12.52
C LYS A 112 -17.12 31.21 -13.30
N GLU A 113 -16.73 30.59 -14.41
CA GLU A 113 -17.64 29.77 -15.24
C GLU A 113 -18.15 28.54 -14.48
N LEU A 114 -17.30 27.94 -13.64
CA LEU A 114 -17.64 26.82 -12.77
C LEU A 114 -18.34 27.24 -11.47
N ASN A 115 -18.60 28.54 -11.27
CA ASN A 115 -19.16 29.12 -10.05
C ASN A 115 -18.38 28.71 -8.78
N CYS A 116 -17.06 28.68 -8.86
CA CYS A 116 -16.21 28.35 -7.72
C CYS A 116 -16.15 29.51 -6.71
N GLU A 117 -15.97 29.14 -5.44
CA GLU A 117 -15.86 30.09 -4.33
C GLU A 117 -14.38 30.33 -3.98
N ALA A 118 -13.99 31.60 -3.83
CA ALA A 118 -12.63 31.96 -3.45
C ALA A 118 -12.26 31.33 -2.09
N GLY A 119 -11.03 30.85 -1.97
CA GLY A 119 -10.55 30.10 -0.80
C GLY A 119 -10.92 28.62 -0.79
N HIS A 120 -11.68 28.13 -1.78
CA HIS A 120 -12.01 26.71 -1.92
C HIS A 120 -11.34 26.08 -3.15
N ALA A 121 -11.08 24.77 -3.07
CA ALA A 121 -10.56 24.01 -4.20
C ALA A 121 -11.59 23.95 -5.33
N CYS A 122 -11.24 24.49 -6.50
CA CYS A 122 -12.08 24.46 -7.68
C CYS A 122 -11.68 23.30 -8.59
N ILE A 123 -12.62 22.39 -8.85
CA ILE A 123 -12.41 21.20 -9.68
C ILE A 123 -13.21 21.35 -10.97
N ASP A 124 -12.54 21.16 -12.10
CA ASP A 124 -13.19 21.10 -13.41
C ASP A 124 -13.63 19.64 -13.68
N PRO A 125 -14.94 19.34 -13.72
CA PRO A 125 -15.43 17.98 -13.92
C PRO A 125 -15.08 17.43 -15.31
N ASN A 126 -14.71 18.27 -16.27
CA ASN A 126 -14.28 17.83 -17.60
C ASN A 126 -12.76 17.53 -17.66
N ALA A 127 -12.01 17.92 -16.64
CA ALA A 127 -10.57 17.69 -16.53
C ALA A 127 -10.23 16.51 -15.60
N LEU A 128 -11.15 15.57 -15.44
CA LEU A 128 -10.94 14.36 -14.62
C LEU A 128 -10.24 13.29 -15.44
N GLU A 129 -9.18 12.75 -14.85
CA GLU A 129 -8.42 11.65 -15.43
C GLU A 129 -8.50 10.44 -14.50
N ARG A 130 -8.67 9.25 -15.07
CA ARG A 130 -8.65 8.02 -14.28
C ARG A 130 -7.24 7.79 -13.73
N ARG A 131 -7.15 7.54 -12.43
CA ARG A 131 -5.89 7.25 -11.76
C ARG A 131 -5.42 5.83 -12.07
N ILE A 132 -4.12 5.65 -12.20
CA ILE A 132 -3.50 4.36 -12.49
C ILE A 132 -3.57 3.50 -11.22
N GLY A 133 -4.09 2.28 -11.34
CA GLY A 133 -4.13 1.33 -10.22
C GLY A 133 -2.75 0.74 -9.93
N ARG A 134 -2.44 0.54 -8.64
CA ARG A 134 -1.22 -0.17 -8.23
C ARG A 134 -1.40 -1.67 -8.41
N GLU A 135 -0.35 -2.34 -8.89
CA GLU A 135 -0.29 -3.80 -8.90
C GLU A 135 -0.25 -4.38 -7.47
N LYS A 136 0.37 -3.64 -6.55
CA LYS A 136 0.55 -3.99 -5.14
C LYS A 136 -0.06 -2.90 -4.26
N PRO A 137 -1.37 -2.94 -3.99
CA PRO A 137 -2.06 -1.85 -3.32
C PRO A 137 -1.93 -1.89 -1.79
N TYR A 138 -1.46 -3.00 -1.21
CA TYR A 138 -1.27 -3.12 0.23
C TYR A 138 0.15 -2.73 0.59
N TYR A 139 0.34 -2.15 1.77
CA TYR A 139 1.68 -1.87 2.28
C TYR A 139 1.79 -2.08 3.77
N VAL A 140 3.00 -2.36 4.24
CA VAL A 140 3.37 -2.30 5.66
C VAL A 140 4.60 -1.42 5.80
N ASP A 141 4.62 -0.64 6.86
CA ASP A 141 5.75 0.20 7.23
C ASP A 141 6.56 -0.52 8.32
N LEU A 142 7.82 -0.83 8.04
CA LEU A 142 8.74 -1.47 8.99
C LEU A 142 9.68 -0.44 9.59
N ALA A 143 9.72 -0.35 10.91
CA ALA A 143 10.67 0.51 11.61
C ALA A 143 11.93 -0.27 12.01
N TYR A 144 13.10 0.13 11.49
CA TYR A 144 14.40 -0.42 11.86
C TYR A 144 15.43 0.69 12.02
N GLY A 145 16.15 0.73 13.15
CA GLY A 145 17.23 1.69 13.38
C GLY A 145 16.80 3.16 13.30
N GLY A 146 15.54 3.47 13.62
CA GLY A 146 14.98 4.83 13.52
C GLY A 146 14.52 5.23 12.11
N GLN A 147 14.61 4.35 11.12
CA GLN A 147 14.07 4.56 9.78
C GLN A 147 12.82 3.72 9.57
N THR A 148 11.84 4.28 8.87
CA THR A 148 10.64 3.56 8.43
C THR A 148 10.76 3.25 6.94
N LYS A 149 10.64 1.98 6.57
CA LYS A 149 10.64 1.53 5.18
C LYS A 149 9.28 0.93 4.83
N ARG A 150 8.66 1.46 3.77
CA ARG A 150 7.40 0.95 3.23
C ARG A 150 7.65 -0.24 2.29
N PHE A 151 6.93 -1.33 2.53
CA PHE A 151 6.93 -2.51 1.68
C PHE A 151 5.56 -2.71 1.07
N TRP A 152 5.51 -2.69 -0.26
CA TRP A 152 4.30 -2.87 -1.04
C TRP A 152 4.09 -4.35 -1.41
N PHE A 153 2.86 -4.83 -1.32
CA PHE A 153 2.49 -6.21 -1.63
C PHE A 153 1.07 -6.33 -2.16
N SER A 154 0.75 -7.51 -2.70
CA SER A 154 -0.59 -7.89 -3.13
C SER A 154 -1.10 -9.09 -2.33
N LEU A 155 -2.40 -9.08 -2.06
CA LEU A 155 -3.11 -10.22 -1.49
C LEU A 155 -3.57 -11.22 -2.56
N SER A 156 -3.56 -10.85 -3.83
CA SER A 156 -3.61 -11.82 -4.93
C SER A 156 -2.20 -12.34 -5.16
N GLY A 157 -2.02 -13.66 -5.17
CA GLY A 157 -0.77 -14.26 -5.64
C GLY A 157 -0.51 -13.72 -7.05
N ALA A 158 0.72 -13.27 -7.31
CA ALA A 158 1.07 -12.77 -8.64
C ALA A 158 0.68 -13.81 -9.70
N ASN A 159 -0.11 -13.40 -10.70
CA ASN A 159 -0.28 -14.16 -11.94
C ASN A 159 0.94 -13.98 -12.83
#